data_AF-A0A7V6HHX8-F1
#
_entry.id   AF-A0A7V6HHX8-F1
#
_cell.length_a   1.000
_cell.length_b   1.000
_cell.length_c   1.000
_cell.angle_alpha   90.00
_cell.angle_beta   90.00
_cell.angle_gamma   90.00
#
_symmetry.space_group_name_H-M   'P 1'
#
loop_
_entity.id
_entity.type
_entity.pdbx_description
1 polymer ?
#
loop_
_entity_poly.entity_id
_entity_poly.type
_entity_poly.pdbx_seq_one_letter_code
_entity_poly.pdbx_strand_id
1 'polypeptide(L)'
;MVVEWMFLLPSVKRGETLVDARRRMLHALLWDPFLYAGVGLVALMMIQYLNSGLELVYLPDADIWQLSDPTVTWAPFAVESNAVFTHLAWFTACCVVGVALRAAAGRGAKRVLLQLLACASGAISLCMVTLASCGSAPYASWTNGTGAPAAGTFFGFWMLLGIGLFVNKAEREQRMSIPLFILAGIGNLLGVLFFASPLMTIVFPVIGVLLLFYGMVYLAPLTPKGMQLKLFVIHVLCLGVIAASLVYLFPQNP
;
A
#
# COMPACT_ATOMS: atom_id res chain seq x y z
N MET A 1 -7.60 22.95 -3.70
CA MET A 1 -8.23 22.47 -2.44
C MET A 1 -7.17 21.93 -1.47
N VAL A 2 -6.61 20.72 -1.59
CA VAL A 2 -5.69 20.18 -0.55
C VAL A 2 -4.50 21.09 -0.22
N VAL A 3 -3.82 21.65 -1.23
CA VAL A 3 -2.69 22.60 -1.04
C VAL A 3 -3.12 23.86 -0.29
N GLU A 4 -4.31 24.36 -0.59
CA GLU A 4 -4.89 25.54 0.06
C GLU A 4 -5.14 25.26 1.55
N TRP A 5 -5.71 24.09 1.87
CA TRP A 5 -5.90 23.65 3.25
C TRP A 5 -4.59 23.48 4.03
N MET A 6 -3.50 23.05 3.36
CA MET A 6 -2.17 22.96 4.01
C MET A 6 -1.66 24.33 4.45
N PHE A 7 -1.78 25.35 3.61
CA PHE A 7 -1.30 26.70 3.93
C PHE A 7 -2.23 27.47 4.87
N LEU A 8 -3.54 27.21 4.79
CA LEU A 8 -4.53 27.85 5.65
C LEU A 8 -4.55 27.27 7.06
N LEU A 9 -4.36 25.96 7.24
CA LEU A 9 -4.51 25.26 8.52
C LEU A 9 -3.33 24.32 8.84
N PRO A 10 -2.08 24.82 8.94
CA PRO A 10 -0.96 23.99 9.36
C PRO A 10 -1.09 23.57 10.83
N SER A 11 -0.63 22.37 11.17
CA SER A 11 -0.59 21.92 12.57
C SER A 11 0.36 22.79 13.40
N VAL A 12 -0.21 23.52 14.37
CA VAL A 12 0.50 24.42 15.28
C VAL A 12 0.99 23.64 16.51
N LYS A 13 2.27 23.73 16.86
CA LYS A 13 2.80 23.15 18.11
C LYS A 13 2.50 24.06 19.30
N ARG A 14 2.53 23.49 20.51
CA ARG A 14 2.28 24.24 21.75
C ARG A 14 3.31 25.37 21.89
N GLY A 15 2.85 26.62 21.90
CA GLY A 15 3.69 27.83 21.97
C GLY A 15 4.18 28.38 20.63
N GLU A 16 3.77 27.79 19.50
CA GLU A 16 4.13 28.25 18.15
C GLU A 16 3.06 29.20 17.59
N THR A 17 3.46 30.24 16.87
CA THR A 17 2.50 31.10 16.15
C THR A 17 2.11 30.48 14.80
N LEU A 18 0.99 30.91 14.22
CA LEU A 18 0.58 30.44 12.88
C LEU A 18 1.60 30.78 11.78
N VAL A 19 2.31 31.91 11.92
CA VAL A 19 3.34 32.34 10.96
C VAL A 19 4.54 31.40 11.04
N ASP A 20 4.98 31.04 12.24
CA ASP A 20 6.08 30.10 12.46
C ASP A 20 5.72 28.70 11.93
N ALA A 21 4.48 28.26 12.16
CA ALA A 21 3.97 26.98 11.65
C ALA A 21 3.99 26.93 10.11
N ARG A 22 3.61 28.02 9.43
CA ARG A 22 3.69 28.14 7.96
C ARG A 22 5.12 28.11 7.46
N ARG A 23 6.04 28.86 8.08
CA ARG A 23 7.45 28.89 7.68
C ARG A 23 8.10 27.51 7.83
N ARG A 24 7.83 26.80 8.95
CA ARG A 24 8.29 25.42 9.16
C ARG A 24 7.74 24.48 8.09
N MET A 25 6.44 24.57 7.80
CA MET A 25 5.81 23.73 6.79
C MET A 25 6.43 23.96 5.41
N LEU A 26 6.66 25.21 5.02
CA LEU A 26 7.23 25.58 3.73
C LEU A 26 8.68 25.08 3.61
N HIS A 27 9.48 25.20 4.67
CA HIS A 27 10.82 24.64 4.70
C HIS A 27 10.81 23.11 4.64
N ALA A 28 9.91 22.45 5.39
CA ALA A 28 9.76 21.00 5.36
C ALA A 28 9.27 20.49 3.99
N LEU A 29 8.45 21.27 3.30
CA LEU A 29 7.95 20.97 1.95
C LEU A 29 9.08 21.07 0.92
N LEU A 30 9.86 22.17 0.96
CA LEU A 30 10.98 22.38 0.04
C LEU A 30 12.05 21.31 0.19
N TRP A 31 12.26 20.77 1.38
CA TRP A 31 13.25 19.72 1.62
C TRP A 31 12.65 18.31 1.65
N ASP A 32 11.40 18.11 1.22
CA ASP A 32 10.80 16.77 1.21
C ASP A 32 11.26 15.98 -0.02
N PRO A 33 12.08 14.91 0.12
CA PRO A 33 12.48 14.07 -1.01
C PRO A 33 11.27 13.43 -1.71
N PHE A 34 10.16 13.24 -0.99
CA PHE A 34 8.93 12.71 -1.57
C PHE A 34 8.31 13.67 -2.59
N LEU A 35 8.42 14.99 -2.37
CA LEU A 35 7.95 16.00 -3.32
C LEU A 35 8.72 15.88 -4.63
N TYR A 36 10.05 15.82 -4.56
CA TYR A 36 10.90 15.74 -5.75
C TYR A 36 10.70 14.44 -6.52
N ALA A 37 10.63 13.29 -5.82
CA ALA A 37 10.33 12.01 -6.44
C ALA A 37 8.94 12.01 -7.09
N GLY A 38 7.93 12.55 -6.39
CA GLY A 38 6.57 12.67 -6.91
C GLY A 38 6.48 13.55 -8.16
N VAL A 39 7.13 14.73 -8.14
CA VAL A 39 7.21 15.63 -9.31
C VAL A 39 7.92 14.96 -10.47
N GLY A 40 9.03 14.26 -10.23
CA GLY A 40 9.75 13.52 -11.27
C GLY A 40 8.88 12.44 -11.92
N LEU A 41 8.12 11.68 -11.12
CA LEU A 41 7.22 10.65 -11.62
C LEU A 41 6.07 11.24 -12.43
N VAL A 42 5.42 12.30 -11.92
CA VAL A 42 4.35 13.01 -12.62
C VAL A 42 4.86 13.60 -13.95
N ALA A 43 6.06 14.18 -13.96
CA ALA A 43 6.69 14.70 -15.17
C ALA A 43 6.95 13.58 -16.19
N LEU A 44 7.46 12.43 -15.74
CA LEU A 44 7.69 11.28 -16.60
C LEU A 44 6.38 10.76 -17.21
N MET A 45 5.32 10.65 -16.42
CA MET A 45 4.00 10.23 -16.92
C MET A 45 3.36 11.28 -17.85
N MET A 46 3.62 12.57 -17.61
CA MET A 46 3.21 13.64 -18.51
C MET A 46 3.94 13.56 -19.85
N ILE A 47 5.24 13.27 -19.85
CA ILE A 47 6.00 13.01 -21.09
C ILE A 47 5.43 11.80 -21.82
N GLN A 48 5.15 10.70 -21.11
CA GLN A 48 4.50 9.51 -21.69
C GLN A 48 3.15 9.84 -22.32
N TYR A 49 2.33 10.65 -21.65
CA TYR A 49 1.02 11.06 -22.16
C TYR A 49 1.15 11.89 -23.44
N LEU A 50 2.08 12.85 -23.47
CA LEU A 50 2.33 13.68 -24.66
C LEU A 50 2.93 12.88 -25.83
N ASN A 51 3.63 11.78 -25.53
CA ASN A 51 4.24 10.87 -26.49
C ASN A 51 3.40 9.58 -26.67
N SER A 52 2.08 9.64 -26.44
CA SER A 52 1.16 8.50 -26.57
C SER A 52 0.22 8.64 -27.76
N GLY A 53 -0.60 7.61 -28.02
CA GLY A 53 -1.57 7.59 -29.11
C GLY A 53 -1.03 6.88 -30.35
N LEU A 54 -0.31 5.78 -30.15
CA LEU A 54 0.25 4.99 -31.24
C LEU A 54 -0.88 4.21 -31.93
N GLU A 55 -1.12 4.55 -33.19
CA GLU A 55 -2.05 3.83 -34.05
C GLU A 55 -1.43 2.53 -34.55
N LEU A 56 -2.25 1.50 -34.73
CA LEU A 56 -1.85 0.24 -35.34
C LEU A 56 -1.92 0.39 -36.87
N VAL A 57 -0.76 0.39 -37.52
CA VAL A 57 -0.60 0.57 -38.96
C VAL A 57 -0.30 -0.78 -39.62
N TYR A 58 -1.01 -1.10 -40.70
CA TYR A 58 -0.72 -2.28 -41.50
C TYR A 58 0.33 -1.96 -42.57
N LEU A 59 1.43 -2.70 -42.58
CA LEU A 59 2.52 -2.58 -43.56
C LEU A 59 2.31 -3.62 -44.67
N PRO A 60 1.80 -3.24 -45.85
CA PRO A 60 1.46 -4.18 -46.91
C PRO A 60 2.68 -4.89 -47.50
N ASP A 61 3.85 -4.24 -47.51
CA ASP A 61 5.08 -4.79 -48.07
C ASP A 61 5.67 -5.95 -47.25
N ALA A 62 5.32 -6.04 -45.97
CA ALA A 62 5.80 -7.05 -45.03
C ALA A 62 4.68 -7.94 -44.47
N ASP A 63 3.42 -7.67 -44.84
CA ASP A 63 2.22 -8.37 -44.33
C ASP A 63 2.17 -8.45 -42.78
N ILE A 64 2.50 -7.34 -42.12
CA ILE A 64 2.50 -7.25 -40.65
C ILE A 64 1.73 -6.03 -40.15
N TRP A 65 1.07 -6.19 -39.00
CA TRP A 65 0.53 -5.09 -38.21
C TRP A 65 1.59 -4.60 -37.25
N GLN A 66 1.93 -3.31 -37.33
CA GLN A 66 2.92 -2.68 -36.47
C GLN A 66 2.33 -1.43 -35.81
N LEU A 67 2.72 -1.16 -34.56
CA LEU A 67 2.45 0.13 -33.95
C LEU A 67 3.25 1.22 -34.66
N SER A 68 2.61 2.36 -34.94
CA SER A 68 3.28 3.56 -35.44
C SER A 68 4.41 3.99 -34.49
N ASP A 69 5.42 4.65 -35.06
CA ASP A 69 6.53 5.18 -34.27
C ASP A 69 6.07 6.36 -33.40
N PRO A 70 6.58 6.47 -32.16
CA PRO A 70 6.30 7.62 -31.31
C PRO A 70 6.92 8.90 -31.89
N THR A 71 6.27 10.05 -31.64
CA THR A 71 6.74 11.37 -32.06
C THR A 71 8.17 11.66 -31.58
N VAL A 72 8.52 11.18 -30.38
CA VAL A 72 9.86 11.25 -29.82
C VAL A 72 10.37 9.85 -29.47
N THR A 73 11.27 9.32 -30.30
CA THR A 73 11.77 7.94 -30.23
C THR A 73 12.59 7.60 -28.99
N TRP A 74 13.25 8.58 -28.38
CA TRP A 74 14.07 8.37 -27.18
C TRP A 74 13.31 8.57 -25.86
N ALA A 75 12.10 9.13 -25.90
CA ALA A 75 11.31 9.41 -24.72
C ALA A 75 10.37 8.23 -24.40
N PRO A 76 10.02 8.02 -23.11
CA PRO A 76 9.06 6.97 -22.77
C PRO A 76 7.70 7.29 -23.41
N PHE A 77 7.05 6.27 -23.97
CA PHE A 77 5.79 6.37 -24.70
C PHE A 77 4.78 5.36 -24.16
N ALA A 78 3.52 5.52 -24.58
CA ALA A 78 2.46 4.61 -24.23
C ALA A 78 1.49 4.44 -25.40
N VAL A 79 0.93 3.24 -25.52
CA VAL A 79 0.02 2.91 -26.62
C VAL A 79 -1.31 3.64 -26.44
N GLU A 80 -1.91 3.56 -25.25
CA GLU A 80 -3.24 4.11 -24.98
C GLU A 80 -3.19 5.39 -24.12
N SER A 81 -3.53 6.53 -24.72
CA SER A 81 -3.49 7.83 -24.04
C SER A 81 -4.45 7.93 -22.84
N ASN A 82 -5.63 7.29 -22.93
CA ASN A 82 -6.64 7.33 -21.86
C ASN A 82 -6.19 6.61 -20.59
N ALA A 83 -5.51 5.47 -20.74
CA ALA A 83 -4.94 4.74 -19.61
C ALA A 83 -3.88 5.58 -18.91
N VAL A 84 -2.96 6.19 -19.67
CA VAL A 84 -1.90 7.05 -19.13
C VAL A 84 -2.47 8.27 -18.43
N PHE A 85 -3.46 8.93 -19.03
CA PHE A 85 -4.12 10.08 -18.41
C PHE A 85 -4.77 9.73 -17.08
N THR A 86 -5.46 8.58 -17.02
CA THR A 86 -6.08 8.08 -15.79
C THR A 86 -5.01 7.84 -14.71
N HIS A 87 -3.91 7.19 -15.07
CA HIS A 87 -2.80 6.96 -14.15
C HIS A 87 -2.12 8.27 -13.71
N LEU A 88 -1.90 9.22 -14.62
CA LEU A 88 -1.35 10.55 -14.33
C LEU A 88 -2.23 11.29 -13.31
N ALA A 89 -3.54 11.30 -13.52
CA ALA A 89 -4.49 11.93 -12.60
C ALA A 89 -4.44 11.29 -11.20
N TRP A 90 -4.45 9.96 -11.13
CA TRP A 90 -4.36 9.24 -9.85
C TRP A 90 -3.03 9.47 -9.14
N PHE A 91 -1.90 9.32 -9.84
CA PHE A 91 -0.58 9.55 -9.23
C PHE A 91 -0.40 10.98 -8.77
N THR A 92 -0.88 11.97 -9.54
CA THR A 92 -0.84 13.37 -9.13
C THR A 92 -1.65 13.59 -7.87
N ALA A 93 -2.87 13.04 -7.78
CA ALA A 93 -3.69 13.11 -6.58
C ALA A 93 -2.99 12.45 -5.37
N CYS A 94 -2.40 11.27 -5.55
CA CYS A 94 -1.63 10.57 -4.52
C CYS A 94 -0.41 11.39 -4.05
N CYS A 95 0.33 12.02 -4.96
CA CYS A 95 1.48 12.85 -4.62
C CYS A 95 1.04 14.07 -3.82
N VAL A 96 0.00 14.78 -4.26
CA VAL A 96 -0.54 15.96 -3.57
C VAL A 96 -1.02 15.59 -2.16
N VAL A 97 -1.79 14.51 -2.02
CA VAL A 97 -2.26 14.02 -0.73
C VAL A 97 -1.09 13.56 0.14
N GLY A 98 -0.12 12.83 -0.41
CA GLY A 98 1.05 12.35 0.30
C GLY A 98 1.91 13.50 0.86
N VAL A 99 2.19 14.51 0.02
CA VAL A 99 2.88 15.73 0.43
C VAL A 99 2.09 16.50 1.49
N ALA A 100 0.77 16.61 1.32
CA ALA A 100 -0.09 17.26 2.30
C ALA A 100 -0.07 16.60 3.66
N LEU A 101 -0.14 15.27 3.67
CA LEU A 101 -0.03 14.50 4.90
C LEU A 101 1.35 14.69 5.52
N ARG A 102 2.43 14.63 4.73
CA ARG A 102 3.79 14.76 5.25
C ARG A 102 4.07 16.13 5.84
N ALA A 103 3.65 17.21 5.19
CA ALA A 103 3.96 18.57 5.61
C ALA A 103 2.94 19.14 6.62
N ALA A 104 1.64 18.88 6.46
CA ALA A 104 0.60 19.53 7.27
C ALA A 104 0.05 18.65 8.42
N ALA A 105 0.04 17.33 8.27
CA ALA A 105 -0.57 16.46 9.28
C ALA A 105 0.35 16.20 10.48
N GLY A 106 -0.21 16.36 11.68
CA GLY A 106 0.45 15.98 12.93
C GLY A 106 0.71 14.47 13.01
N ARG A 107 1.64 14.06 13.87
CA ARG A 107 2.00 12.64 14.08
C ARG A 107 0.78 11.76 14.45
N GLY A 108 -0.21 12.31 15.16
CA GLY A 108 -1.46 11.63 15.48
C GLY A 108 -2.32 11.36 14.25
N ALA A 109 -2.61 12.40 13.45
CA ALA A 109 -3.42 12.30 12.24
C ALA A 109 -2.80 11.35 11.20
N LYS A 110 -1.48 11.40 11.01
CA LYS A 110 -0.76 10.45 10.14
C LYS A 110 -1.00 9.00 10.53
N ARG A 111 -0.97 8.69 11.84
CA ARG A 111 -1.22 7.33 12.33
C ARG A 111 -2.67 6.90 12.12
N VAL A 112 -3.63 7.78 12.41
CA VAL A 112 -5.05 7.47 12.20
C VAL A 112 -5.31 7.20 10.72
N LEU A 113 -4.74 8.00 9.82
CA LEU A 113 -4.85 7.73 8.40
C LEU A 113 -4.24 6.38 8.02
N LEU A 114 -3.02 6.08 8.48
CA LEU A 114 -2.39 4.79 8.20
C LEU A 114 -3.22 3.62 8.73
N GLN A 115 -3.85 3.77 9.90
CA GLN A 115 -4.78 2.78 10.45
C GLN A 115 -6.02 2.61 9.57
N LEU A 116 -6.63 3.70 9.11
CA LEU A 116 -7.80 3.67 8.23
C LEU A 116 -7.44 3.03 6.88
N LEU A 117 -6.30 3.39 6.28
CA LEU A 117 -5.84 2.83 5.01
C LEU A 117 -5.53 1.33 5.15
N ALA A 118 -4.88 0.90 6.22
CA ALA A 118 -4.60 -0.51 6.46
C ALA A 118 -5.89 -1.32 6.71
N CYS A 119 -6.88 -0.74 7.39
CA CYS A 119 -8.20 -1.37 7.53
C CYS A 119 -8.96 -1.41 6.21
N ALA A 120 -8.92 -0.34 5.41
CA ALA A 120 -9.57 -0.27 4.12
C ALA A 120 -8.96 -1.27 3.13
N SER A 121 -7.63 -1.40 3.10
CA SER A 121 -6.95 -2.42 2.29
C SER A 121 -7.37 -3.83 2.72
N GLY A 122 -7.50 -4.07 4.03
CA GLY A 122 -7.98 -5.32 4.58
C GLY A 122 -9.41 -5.65 4.16
N ALA A 123 -10.31 -4.66 4.18
CA ALA A 123 -11.69 -4.82 3.73
C ALA A 123 -11.76 -5.11 2.21
N ILE A 124 -10.98 -4.37 1.40
CA ILE A 124 -10.87 -4.61 -0.04
C ILE A 124 -10.35 -6.03 -0.30
N SER A 125 -9.32 -6.46 0.41
CA SER A 125 -8.77 -7.81 0.32
C SER A 125 -9.84 -8.87 0.60
N LEU A 126 -10.61 -8.73 1.68
CA LEU A 126 -11.69 -9.66 2.01
C LEU A 126 -12.75 -9.73 0.90
N CYS A 127 -13.17 -8.58 0.36
CA CYS A 127 -14.10 -8.52 -0.77
C CYS A 127 -13.53 -9.17 -2.04
N MET A 128 -12.25 -8.98 -2.32
CA MET A 128 -11.61 -9.60 -3.48
C MET A 128 -11.48 -11.11 -3.32
N VAL A 129 -11.11 -11.59 -2.12
CA VAL A 129 -11.02 -13.01 -1.81
C VAL A 129 -12.40 -13.67 -1.90
N THR A 130 -13.46 -13.02 -1.41
CA THR A 130 -14.82 -13.56 -1.54
C THR A 130 -15.26 -13.63 -3.00
N LEU A 131 -15.01 -12.58 -3.80
CA LEU A 131 -15.32 -12.58 -5.22
C LEU A 131 -14.53 -13.64 -6.01
N ALA A 132 -13.25 -13.82 -5.69
CA ALA A 132 -12.42 -14.87 -6.26
C ALA A 132 -12.95 -16.26 -5.89
N SER A 133 -13.36 -16.46 -4.63
CA SER A 133 -13.93 -17.73 -4.15
C SER A 133 -15.28 -18.05 -4.79
N CYS A 134 -16.03 -17.03 -5.21
CA CYS A 134 -17.24 -17.17 -6.01
C CYS A 134 -16.98 -17.39 -7.51
N GLY A 135 -15.71 -17.47 -7.96
CA GLY A 135 -15.36 -17.68 -9.36
C GLY A 135 -15.56 -16.45 -10.26
N SER A 136 -15.69 -15.24 -9.69
CA SER A 136 -15.92 -14.02 -10.46
C SER A 136 -14.64 -13.56 -11.17
N ALA A 137 -14.69 -13.40 -12.50
CA ALA A 137 -13.63 -12.75 -13.25
C ALA A 137 -13.65 -11.21 -13.01
N PRO A 138 -12.49 -10.54 -12.91
CA PRO A 138 -11.13 -11.04 -13.12
C PRO A 138 -10.47 -11.64 -11.85
N TYR A 139 -11.12 -11.57 -10.69
CA TYR A 139 -10.51 -11.96 -9.41
C TYR A 139 -10.13 -13.44 -9.34
N ALA A 140 -10.94 -14.32 -9.93
CA ALA A 140 -10.65 -15.76 -10.00
C ALA A 140 -9.47 -16.11 -10.92
N SER A 141 -9.17 -15.30 -11.95
CA SER A 141 -7.97 -15.52 -12.76
C SER A 141 -6.71 -14.98 -12.07
N TRP A 142 -6.86 -14.00 -11.18
CA TRP A 142 -5.76 -13.43 -10.42
C TRP A 142 -5.17 -14.36 -9.36
N THR A 143 -5.91 -15.38 -8.91
CA THR A 143 -5.43 -16.34 -7.91
C THR A 143 -4.42 -17.35 -8.47
N ASN A 144 -4.32 -17.51 -9.79
CA ASN A 144 -3.44 -18.51 -10.42
C ASN A 144 -1.97 -18.07 -10.53
N GLY A 145 -1.51 -17.16 -9.66
CA GLY A 145 -0.12 -16.68 -9.58
C GLY A 145 0.35 -15.77 -10.73
N THR A 146 -0.32 -15.81 -11.88
CA THR A 146 0.03 -15.01 -13.08
C THR A 146 -0.80 -13.74 -13.25
N GLY A 147 -1.98 -13.66 -12.64
CA GLY A 147 -2.95 -12.62 -13.00
C GLY A 147 -2.73 -11.24 -12.33
N ALA A 148 -2.18 -11.16 -11.12
CA ALA A 148 -1.94 -9.86 -10.45
C ALA A 148 -0.95 -9.91 -9.24
N PRO A 149 0.34 -10.25 -9.43
CA PRO A 149 1.32 -10.31 -8.33
C PRO A 149 1.50 -8.97 -7.57
N ALA A 150 1.19 -7.85 -8.22
CA ALA A 150 1.19 -6.53 -7.62
C ALA A 150 0.12 -6.39 -6.52
N ALA A 151 -1.05 -7.00 -6.67
CA ALA A 151 -2.14 -6.93 -5.69
C ALA A 151 -1.75 -7.67 -4.40
N GLY A 152 -1.19 -8.87 -4.50
CA GLY A 152 -0.69 -9.60 -3.34
C GLY A 152 0.45 -8.86 -2.61
N THR A 153 1.35 -8.22 -3.37
CA THR A 153 2.43 -7.40 -2.79
C THR A 153 1.88 -6.16 -2.07
N PHE A 154 0.86 -5.52 -2.63
CA PHE A 154 0.15 -4.40 -1.99
C PHE A 154 -0.46 -4.82 -0.66
N PHE A 155 -1.18 -5.95 -0.61
CA PHE A 155 -1.73 -6.46 0.65
C PHE A 155 -0.62 -6.87 1.64
N GLY A 156 0.48 -7.45 1.15
CA GLY A 156 1.64 -7.79 1.99
C GLY A 156 2.26 -6.57 2.68
N PHE A 157 2.45 -5.48 1.94
CA PHE A 157 2.90 -4.21 2.50
C PHE A 157 1.96 -3.70 3.61
N TRP A 158 0.65 -3.67 3.36
CA TRP A 158 -0.33 -3.20 4.33
C TRP A 158 -0.49 -4.13 5.53
N MET A 159 -0.27 -5.44 5.37
CA MET A 159 -0.20 -6.40 6.46
C MET A 159 0.97 -6.07 7.41
N LEU A 160 2.18 -5.92 6.88
CA LEU A 160 3.37 -5.58 7.69
C LEU A 160 3.19 -4.25 8.41
N LEU A 161 2.66 -3.25 7.70
CA LEU A 161 2.37 -1.93 8.27
C LEU A 161 1.28 -2.02 9.33
N GLY A 162 0.23 -2.83 9.09
CA GLY A 162 -0.84 -3.12 10.03
C GLY A 162 -0.35 -3.73 11.34
N ILE A 163 0.60 -4.67 11.28
CA ILE A 163 1.27 -5.25 12.47
C ILE A 163 1.97 -4.16 13.28
N GLY A 164 2.76 -3.30 12.64
CA GLY A 164 3.44 -2.19 13.32
C GLY A 164 2.47 -1.19 13.95
N LEU A 165 1.37 -0.86 13.25
CA LEU A 165 0.32 0.01 13.78
C LEU A 165 -0.42 -0.60 14.96
N PHE A 166 -0.65 -1.91 14.93
CA PHE A 166 -1.26 -2.65 16.02
C PHE A 166 -0.39 -2.63 17.27
N VAL A 167 0.91 -2.92 17.14
CA VAL A 167 1.88 -2.86 18.24
C VAL A 167 1.95 -1.45 18.85
N ASN A 168 2.09 -0.41 18.02
CA ASN A 168 2.13 0.98 18.50
C ASN A 168 0.80 1.43 19.14
N LYS A 169 -0.35 0.87 18.73
CA LYS A 169 -1.63 1.16 19.40
C LYS A 169 -1.76 0.42 20.74
N ALA A 170 -1.32 -0.84 20.78
CA ALA A 170 -1.27 -1.63 22.01
C ALA A 170 -0.38 -0.99 23.08
N GLU A 171 0.76 -0.42 22.69
CA GLU A 171 1.65 0.36 23.57
C GLU A 171 0.94 1.58 24.16
N ARG A 172 0.26 2.38 23.32
CA ARG A 172 -0.31 3.67 23.72
C ARG A 172 -1.59 3.56 24.52
N GLU A 173 -2.50 2.71 24.07
CA GLU A 173 -3.86 2.65 24.60
C GLU A 173 -4.03 1.48 25.59
N GLN A 174 -3.03 0.58 25.69
CA GLN A 174 -3.10 -0.66 26.46
C GLN A 174 -4.39 -1.46 26.17
N ARG A 175 -4.91 -1.32 24.93
CA ARG A 175 -6.14 -1.95 24.45
C ARG A 175 -5.89 -2.57 23.09
N MET A 176 -6.49 -3.73 22.86
CA MET A 176 -6.42 -4.39 21.57
C MET A 176 -7.42 -3.75 20.62
N SER A 177 -6.91 -3.25 19.51
CA SER A 177 -7.74 -2.72 18.44
C SER A 177 -8.16 -3.86 17.52
N ILE A 178 -9.27 -4.51 17.85
CA ILE A 178 -9.92 -5.56 17.04
C ILE A 178 -9.97 -5.22 15.54
N PRO A 179 -10.40 -4.02 15.10
CA PRO A 179 -10.46 -3.73 13.66
C PRO A 179 -9.08 -3.74 12.98
N LEU A 180 -8.01 -3.34 13.68
CA LEU A 180 -6.66 -3.42 13.12
C LEU A 180 -6.19 -4.86 13.04
N PHE A 181 -6.50 -5.68 14.03
CA PHE A 181 -6.13 -7.08 13.99
C PHE A 181 -6.86 -7.83 12.86
N ILE A 182 -8.18 -7.67 12.77
CA ILE A 182 -9.00 -8.39 11.79
C ILE A 182 -8.78 -7.85 10.38
N LEU A 183 -8.96 -6.54 10.15
CA LEU A 183 -8.87 -5.99 8.80
C LEU A 183 -7.41 -5.83 8.38
N ALA A 184 -6.62 -5.06 9.13
CA ALA A 184 -5.26 -4.74 8.72
C ALA A 184 -4.30 -5.94 8.83
N GLY A 185 -4.55 -6.87 9.75
CA GLY A 185 -3.79 -8.13 9.88
C GLY A 185 -4.37 -9.24 8.99
N ILE A 186 -5.45 -9.88 9.46
CA ILE A 186 -6.01 -11.10 8.83
C ILE A 186 -6.50 -10.83 7.40
N GLY A 187 -7.24 -9.74 7.17
CA GLY A 187 -7.77 -9.40 5.85
C GLY A 187 -6.64 -9.25 4.81
N ASN A 188 -5.59 -8.51 5.14
CA ASN A 188 -4.44 -8.35 4.26
C ASN A 188 -3.62 -9.65 4.12
N LEU A 189 -3.50 -10.48 5.17
CA LEU A 189 -2.87 -11.81 5.07
C LEU A 189 -3.58 -12.70 4.05
N LEU A 190 -4.91 -12.75 4.08
CA LEU A 190 -5.70 -13.50 3.09
C LEU A 190 -5.44 -12.99 1.67
N GLY A 191 -5.31 -11.67 1.49
CA GLY A 191 -4.97 -11.07 0.20
C GLY A 191 -3.59 -11.49 -0.31
N VAL A 192 -2.60 -11.60 0.58
CA VAL A 192 -1.29 -12.16 0.24
C VAL A 192 -1.42 -13.61 -0.19
N LEU A 193 -2.10 -14.44 0.61
CA LEU A 193 -2.22 -15.87 0.34
C LEU A 193 -2.92 -16.18 -0.99
N PHE A 194 -3.90 -15.36 -1.39
CA PHE A 194 -4.66 -15.56 -2.62
C PHE A 194 -4.03 -14.92 -3.86
N PHE A 195 -3.41 -13.74 -3.74
CA PHE A 195 -3.03 -12.94 -4.91
C PHE A 195 -1.52 -12.73 -5.05
N ALA A 196 -0.70 -13.09 -4.06
CA ALA A 196 0.74 -12.91 -4.16
C ALA A 196 1.39 -14.05 -4.97
N SER A 197 2.53 -13.74 -5.60
CA SER A 197 3.38 -14.76 -6.19
C SER A 197 3.86 -15.76 -5.11
N PRO A 198 4.14 -17.02 -5.44
CA PRO A 198 4.58 -18.04 -4.48
C PRO A 198 5.73 -17.60 -3.56
N LEU A 199 6.71 -16.87 -4.11
CA LEU A 199 7.82 -16.30 -3.34
C LEU A 199 7.32 -15.31 -2.27
N MET A 200 6.48 -14.36 -2.66
CA MET A 200 5.94 -13.33 -1.77
C MET A 200 4.99 -13.90 -0.72
N THR A 201 4.28 -14.98 -1.05
CA THR A 201 3.44 -15.75 -0.12
C THR A 201 4.25 -16.37 1.02
N ILE A 202 5.55 -16.60 0.84
CA ILE A 202 6.46 -17.07 1.90
C ILE A 202 7.10 -15.87 2.61
N VAL A 203 7.64 -14.92 1.85
CA VAL A 203 8.42 -13.79 2.39
C VAL A 203 7.57 -12.92 3.32
N PHE A 204 6.37 -12.51 2.90
CA PHE A 204 5.55 -11.60 3.72
C PHE A 204 5.11 -12.22 5.04
N PRO A 205 4.58 -13.46 5.10
CA PRO A 205 4.24 -14.10 6.37
C PRO A 205 5.44 -14.33 7.28
N VAL A 206 6.61 -14.73 6.75
CA VAL A 206 7.83 -14.89 7.56
C VAL A 206 8.23 -13.56 8.21
N ILE A 207 8.28 -12.47 7.44
CA ILE A 207 8.56 -11.13 7.99
C ILE A 207 7.47 -10.72 9.00
N GLY A 208 6.20 -11.01 8.70
CA GLY A 208 5.07 -10.73 9.59
C GLY A 208 5.19 -11.44 10.95
N VAL A 209 5.59 -12.72 10.96
CA VAL A 209 5.87 -13.48 12.18
C VAL A 209 7.03 -12.85 12.96
N LEU A 210 8.15 -12.54 12.28
CA LEU A 210 9.29 -11.90 12.94
C LEU A 210 8.91 -10.55 13.57
N LEU A 211 8.10 -9.73 12.89
CA LEU A 211 7.60 -8.46 13.41
C LEU A 211 6.65 -8.63 14.59
N LEU A 212 5.75 -9.61 14.54
CA LEU A 212 4.86 -9.91 15.67
C LEU A 212 5.64 -10.41 16.88
N PHE A 213 6.65 -11.26 16.67
CA PHE A 213 7.52 -11.75 17.74
C PHE A 213 8.31 -10.60 18.37
N TYR A 214 8.93 -9.77 17.53
CA TYR A 214 9.58 -8.54 17.97
C TYR A 214 8.62 -7.65 18.76
N GLY A 215 7.39 -7.46 18.26
CA GLY A 215 6.34 -6.69 18.93
C GLY A 215 5.97 -7.26 20.30
N MET A 216 5.89 -8.58 20.46
CA MET A 216 5.63 -9.23 21.76
C MET A 216 6.77 -8.98 22.74
N VAL A 217 8.03 -9.18 22.32
CA VAL A 217 9.20 -8.94 23.17
C VAL A 217 9.27 -7.47 23.58
N TYR A 218 9.02 -6.56 22.64
CA TYR A 218 8.98 -5.12 22.88
C TYR A 218 7.86 -4.69 23.84
N LEU A 219 6.66 -5.27 23.71
CA LEU A 219 5.51 -4.94 24.56
C LEU A 219 5.55 -5.63 25.93
N ALA A 220 6.38 -6.65 26.13
CA ALA A 220 6.47 -7.40 27.38
C ALA A 220 6.69 -6.49 28.61
N PRO A 221 7.68 -5.60 28.66
CA PRO A 221 7.85 -4.70 29.81
C PRO A 221 6.76 -3.62 29.94
N LEU A 222 5.99 -3.34 28.88
CA LEU A 222 5.12 -2.17 28.77
C LEU A 222 3.63 -2.48 29.00
N THR A 223 3.24 -3.76 28.99
CA THR A 223 1.83 -4.18 29.00
C THR A 223 1.53 -5.17 30.13
N PRO A 224 0.28 -5.17 30.66
CA PRO A 224 -0.10 -6.10 31.72
C PRO A 224 -0.09 -7.55 31.24
N LYS A 225 0.17 -8.50 32.15
CA LYS A 225 0.26 -9.96 31.85
C LYS A 225 -0.95 -10.51 31.08
N GLY A 226 -2.16 -10.02 31.39
CA GLY A 226 -3.37 -10.43 30.66
C GLY A 226 -3.40 -9.99 29.20
N MET A 227 -2.75 -8.87 28.86
CA MET A 227 -2.57 -8.43 27.47
C MET A 227 -1.50 -9.26 26.77
N GLN A 228 -0.40 -9.56 27.45
CA GLN A 228 0.66 -10.41 26.92
C GLN A 228 0.12 -11.80 26.53
N LEU A 229 -0.72 -12.40 27.38
CA LEU A 229 -1.34 -13.69 27.07
C LEU A 229 -2.21 -13.62 25.80
N LYS A 230 -2.99 -12.55 25.63
CA LYS A 230 -3.80 -12.34 24.41
C LYS A 230 -2.93 -12.19 23.17
N LEU A 231 -1.84 -11.43 23.26
CA LEU A 231 -0.87 -11.27 22.17
C LEU A 231 -0.19 -12.59 21.81
N PHE A 232 0.18 -13.39 22.82
CA PHE A 232 0.74 -14.71 22.63
C PHE A 232 -0.23 -15.66 21.92
N VAL A 233 -1.49 -15.72 22.36
CA VAL A 233 -2.53 -16.53 21.72
C VAL A 233 -2.73 -16.11 20.26
N ILE A 234 -2.78 -14.80 19.99
CA ILE A 234 -2.86 -14.27 18.63
C ILE A 234 -1.67 -14.73 17.79
N HIS A 235 -0.46 -14.67 18.35
CA HIS A 235 0.76 -15.03 17.64
C HIS A 235 0.76 -16.51 17.23
N VAL A 236 0.40 -17.39 18.17
CA VAL A 236 0.26 -18.83 17.93
C VAL A 236 -0.81 -19.10 16.87
N LEU A 237 -1.94 -18.40 16.93
CA LEU A 237 -3.01 -18.55 15.94
C LEU A 237 -2.59 -18.09 14.54
N CYS A 238 -1.88 -16.96 14.43
CA CYS A 238 -1.33 -16.50 13.16
C CYS A 238 -0.31 -17.48 12.58
N LEU A 239 0.59 -18.02 13.42
CA LEU A 239 1.54 -19.07 13.02
C LEU A 239 0.82 -20.33 12.51
N GLY A 240 -0.21 -20.78 13.23
CA GLY A 240 -1.00 -21.94 12.83
C GLY A 240 -1.71 -21.73 11.49
N VAL A 241 -2.30 -20.56 11.26
CA VAL A 241 -2.95 -20.21 9.99
C VAL A 241 -1.93 -20.19 8.85
N ILE A 242 -0.78 -19.54 9.03
CA ILE A 242 0.27 -19.48 8.00
C ILE A 242 0.78 -20.88 7.66
N ALA A 243 1.06 -21.71 8.68
CA ALA A 243 1.52 -23.08 8.47
C ALA A 243 0.48 -23.92 7.71
N ALA A 244 -0.79 -23.87 8.11
CA ALA A 244 -1.88 -24.58 7.44
C ALA A 244 -2.06 -24.10 5.98
N SER A 245 -1.97 -22.78 5.74
CA SER A 245 -2.06 -22.22 4.39
C SER A 245 -0.90 -22.63 3.51
N LEU A 246 0.33 -22.70 4.04
CA LEU A 246 1.50 -23.16 3.28
C LEU A 246 1.39 -24.65 2.91
N VAL A 247 0.89 -25.49 3.82
CA VAL A 247 0.62 -26.91 3.55
C VAL A 247 -0.43 -27.09 2.45
N TYR A 248 -1.50 -26.27 2.48
CA TYR A 248 -2.56 -26.32 1.47
C TYR A 248 -2.11 -25.80 0.10
N LEU A 249 -1.29 -24.75 0.07
CA LEU A 249 -0.81 -24.12 -1.17
C LEU A 249 0.32 -24.92 -1.84
N PHE A 250 1.07 -25.73 -1.09
CA PHE A 250 2.12 -26.61 -1.62
C PHE A 250 1.87 -28.07 -1.22
N PRO A 251 0.80 -28.71 -1.76
CA PRO A 251 0.45 -30.09 -1.39
C PRO A 251 1.48 -31.13 -1.84
N GLN A 252 2.49 -30.72 -2.63
CA GLN A 252 3.56 -31.58 -3.15
C GLN A 252 4.90 -31.45 -2.41
N ASN A 253 4.98 -30.67 -1.32
CA ASN A 253 6.16 -30.75 -0.46
C ASN A 253 6.10 -32.06 0.35
N PRO A 254 7.04 -33.01 0.15
CA PRO A 254 7.05 -34.31 0.83
C PRO A 254 7.24 -34.18 2.35
#